data_AF-A0A950Q4A3-F1
#
_entry.id   AF-A0A950Q4A3-F1
#
_cell.length_a   1.000
_cell.length_b   1.000
_cell.length_c   1.000
_cell.angle_alpha   90.00
_cell.angle_beta   90.00
_cell.angle_gamma   90.00
#
_symmetry.space_group_name_H-M   'P 1'
#
loop_
_entity.id
_entity.type
_entity.pdbx_description
1 polymer ?
#
loop_
_entity_poly.entity_id
_entity_poly.type
_entity_poly.pdbx_seq_one_letter_code
_entity_poly.pdbx_strand_id
1 'polypeptide(L)'
;LKSAAPVSGNTPFLLSLALDTAPTATTLPSYNPAVNSTDPGETLVKGTGTQIWYMQAPAGGLTLPGPARLRLWTAMRGFSTSVSGSLTPQLYDCTLTPPVGCTEISTPTGGVTVAVAGTSTWAENDWELGVSTPYTVPANHYLGLTVSVPSTSGGDVMVAYDTTSYPSAVQAG
;
A
#
# COMPACT_ATOMS: atom_id res chain seq x y z
N LEU A 1 -8.60 -15.49 -13.43
CA LEU A 1 -8.30 -14.29 -12.62
C LEU A 1 -7.31 -13.47 -13.42
N LYS A 2 -7.74 -12.36 -14.01
CA LYS A 2 -6.87 -11.44 -14.75
C LYS A 2 -7.10 -10.08 -14.11
N SER A 3 -6.06 -9.54 -13.47
CA SER A 3 -6.07 -8.15 -13.04
C SER A 3 -6.29 -7.27 -14.26
N ALA A 4 -6.87 -6.09 -14.03
CA ALA A 4 -7.14 -5.14 -15.09
C ALA A 4 -5.86 -4.75 -15.84
N ALA A 5 -6.04 -4.09 -16.99
CA ALA A 5 -4.93 -3.38 -17.61
C ALA A 5 -4.29 -2.42 -16.59
N PRO A 6 -2.97 -2.19 -16.66
CA PRO A 6 -2.27 -1.27 -15.79
C PRO A 6 -2.95 0.09 -15.77
N VAL A 7 -3.09 0.63 -14.58
CA VAL A 7 -3.81 1.88 -14.36
C VAL A 7 -2.75 2.97 -14.30
N SER A 8 -2.80 3.88 -15.26
CA SER A 8 -1.88 5.02 -15.31
C SER A 8 -2.31 6.06 -14.28
N GLY A 9 -1.42 6.39 -13.33
CA GLY A 9 -1.62 7.47 -12.35
C GLY A 9 -1.84 6.97 -10.93
N ASN A 10 -2.29 7.90 -10.06
CA ASN A 10 -2.75 7.57 -8.71
C ASN A 10 -4.08 6.83 -8.84
N THR A 11 -4.25 5.76 -8.09
CA THR A 11 -5.55 5.12 -7.99
C THR A 11 -6.57 6.16 -7.48
N PRO A 12 -7.74 6.30 -8.14
CA PRO A 12 -8.63 7.45 -7.95
C PRO A 12 -9.34 7.48 -6.60
N PHE A 13 -9.15 6.45 -5.77
CA PHE A 13 -9.77 6.33 -4.46
C PHE A 13 -8.73 6.12 -3.38
N LEU A 14 -8.79 6.99 -2.39
CA LEU A 14 -8.07 6.82 -1.16
C LEU A 14 -8.71 5.66 -0.39
N LEU A 15 -7.93 4.61 -0.15
CA LEU A 15 -8.41 3.44 0.59
C LEU A 15 -8.21 3.65 2.09
N SER A 16 -9.13 3.16 2.90
CA SER A 16 -8.95 3.16 4.35
C SER A 16 -7.76 2.27 4.71
N LEU A 17 -6.85 2.81 5.51
CA LEU A 17 -5.73 2.07 6.06
C LEU A 17 -6.20 1.27 7.28
N ALA A 18 -6.11 -0.05 7.22
CA ALA A 18 -6.25 -0.89 8.41
C ALA A 18 -4.97 -0.81 9.25
N LEU A 19 -5.13 -0.42 10.51
CA LEU A 19 -4.08 -0.40 11.53
C LEU A 19 -4.43 -1.41 12.61
N ASP A 20 -3.55 -2.39 12.84
CA ASP A 20 -3.63 -3.44 13.89
C ASP A 20 -4.93 -4.27 13.94
N THR A 21 -5.81 -4.10 12.96
CA THR A 21 -7.10 -4.77 12.85
C THR A 21 -7.18 -5.44 11.50
N ALA A 22 -7.68 -6.68 11.47
CA ALA A 22 -7.90 -7.38 10.22
C ALA A 22 -9.06 -6.72 9.44
N PRO A 23 -8.98 -6.64 8.10
CA PRO A 23 -10.13 -6.19 7.31
C PRO A 23 -11.35 -7.05 7.59
N THR A 24 -12.50 -6.39 7.60
CA THR A 24 -13.81 -7.04 7.72
C THR A 24 -14.59 -7.07 6.41
N ALA A 25 -14.11 -6.37 5.38
CA ALA A 25 -14.74 -6.33 4.06
C ALA A 25 -14.66 -7.71 3.37
N THR A 26 -15.82 -8.32 3.15
CA THR A 26 -15.99 -9.61 2.44
C THR A 26 -16.29 -9.45 0.96
N THR A 27 -16.65 -8.23 0.53
CA THR A 27 -16.88 -7.88 -0.87
C THR A 27 -16.06 -6.65 -1.21
N LEU A 28 -15.43 -6.66 -2.37
CA LEU A 28 -14.62 -5.57 -2.88
C LEU A 28 -15.56 -4.47 -3.38
N PRO A 29 -15.51 -3.25 -2.83
CA PRO A 29 -15.96 -2.10 -3.61
C PRO A 29 -15.14 -2.06 -4.89
N SER A 30 -15.79 -1.86 -6.04
CA SER A 30 -15.07 -1.62 -7.30
C SER A 30 -14.40 -0.25 -7.19
N TYR A 31 -13.19 -0.22 -6.62
CA TYR A 31 -12.37 0.99 -6.51
C TYR A 31 -11.77 1.40 -7.85
N ASN A 32 -11.90 0.55 -8.86
CA ASN A 32 -11.62 0.89 -10.23
C ASN A 32 -12.69 0.24 -11.13
N PRO A 33 -13.53 1.04 -11.82
CA PRO A 33 -14.57 0.50 -12.70
C PRO A 33 -14.02 -0.22 -13.94
N ALA A 34 -12.71 -0.10 -14.22
CA ALA A 34 -12.01 -0.88 -15.24
C ALA A 34 -11.49 -2.24 -14.72
N VAL A 35 -11.57 -2.49 -13.40
CA VAL A 35 -11.25 -3.77 -12.77
C VAL A 35 -12.55 -4.59 -12.64
N ASN A 36 -12.52 -5.83 -13.15
CA ASN A 36 -13.60 -6.78 -12.95
C ASN A 36 -13.85 -6.94 -11.45
N SER A 37 -15.11 -6.87 -11.01
CA SER A 37 -15.53 -6.93 -9.61
C SER A 37 -15.11 -8.19 -8.83
N THR A 38 -14.49 -9.17 -9.50
CA THR A 38 -13.95 -10.38 -8.89
C THR A 38 -12.44 -10.35 -8.68
N ASP A 39 -11.73 -9.34 -9.18
CA ASP A 39 -10.27 -9.26 -9.01
C ASP A 39 -9.91 -8.60 -7.68
N PRO A 40 -9.11 -9.25 -6.82
CA PRO A 40 -8.79 -8.72 -5.51
C PRO A 40 -7.82 -7.54 -5.52
N GLY A 41 -7.32 -7.07 -6.66
CA GLY A 41 -6.33 -6.00 -6.67
C GLY A 41 -6.24 -5.17 -7.96
N GLU A 42 -5.26 -4.27 -7.94
CA GLU A 42 -4.99 -3.31 -9.00
C GLU A 42 -3.56 -3.44 -9.52
N THR A 43 -3.37 -3.25 -10.83
CA THR A 43 -2.05 -3.23 -11.45
C THR A 43 -1.50 -1.81 -11.49
N LEU A 44 -0.38 -1.60 -10.80
CA LEU A 44 0.42 -0.38 -10.79
C LEU A 44 1.47 -0.41 -11.90
N VAL A 45 1.49 0.65 -12.71
CA VAL A 45 2.42 0.80 -13.84
C VAL A 45 3.84 1.03 -13.34
N LYS A 46 4.81 0.33 -13.92
CA LYS A 46 6.23 0.60 -13.68
C LYS A 46 6.59 2.08 -13.90
N GLY A 47 7.22 2.69 -12.90
CA GLY A 47 7.76 4.05 -12.95
C GLY A 47 6.75 5.18 -12.80
N THR A 48 5.43 4.89 -12.78
CA THR A 48 4.38 5.91 -12.69
C THR A 48 3.19 5.52 -11.82
N GLY A 49 3.02 4.23 -11.52
CA GLY A 49 1.91 3.70 -10.76
C GLY A 49 2.13 3.85 -9.27
N THR A 50 1.12 4.41 -8.60
CA THR A 50 1.10 4.66 -7.16
C THR A 50 -0.28 4.37 -6.59
N GLN A 51 -0.32 3.74 -5.42
CA GLN A 51 -1.53 3.56 -4.62
C GLN A 51 -1.34 4.21 -3.25
N ILE A 52 -2.40 4.85 -2.76
CA ILE A 52 -2.41 5.57 -1.48
C ILE A 52 -3.50 4.97 -0.58
N TRP A 53 -3.15 4.70 0.67
CA TRP A 53 -4.08 4.40 1.77
C TRP A 53 -3.92 5.45 2.85
N TYR A 54 -4.96 5.66 3.64
CA TYR A 54 -4.91 6.61 4.74
C TYR A 54 -5.91 6.29 5.85
N MET A 55 -5.62 6.80 7.03
CA MET A 55 -6.58 6.88 8.13
C MET A 55 -6.42 8.21 8.86
N GLN A 56 -7.52 8.73 9.39
CA GLN A 56 -7.45 9.88 10.28
C GLN A 56 -6.98 9.42 11.66
N ALA A 57 -6.02 10.13 12.25
CA ALA A 57 -5.63 9.89 13.63
C ALA A 57 -6.81 10.19 14.58
N PRO A 58 -7.01 9.39 15.64
CA PRO A 58 -8.09 9.62 16.59
C PRO A 58 -7.86 10.92 17.38
N ALA A 59 -8.85 11.35 18.16
CA ALA A 59 -8.81 12.62 18.91
C ALA A 59 -7.61 12.74 19.88
N GLY A 60 -7.00 11.63 20.30
CA GLY A 60 -5.79 11.61 21.14
C GLY A 60 -4.46 11.56 20.36
N GLY A 61 -4.50 11.56 19.02
CA GLY A 61 -3.36 11.22 18.18
C GLY A 61 -3.14 9.71 18.06
N LEU A 62 -2.23 9.32 17.18
CA LEU A 62 -1.84 7.93 16.96
C LEU A 62 -0.34 7.78 17.21
N THR A 63 0.04 6.95 18.18
CA THR A 63 1.44 6.64 18.46
C THR A 63 1.87 5.38 17.71
N LEU A 64 2.94 5.49 16.93
CA LEU A 64 3.71 4.39 16.36
C LEU A 64 4.91 4.15 17.28
N PRO A 65 4.90 3.12 18.13
CA PRO A 65 5.88 2.95 19.22
C PRO A 65 7.25 2.44 18.74
N GLY A 66 7.33 1.91 17.52
CA GLY A 66 8.52 1.30 16.95
C GLY A 66 8.39 1.16 15.44
N PRO A 67 9.30 0.42 14.78
CA PRO A 67 9.27 0.29 13.34
C PRO A 67 7.94 -0.31 12.90
N ALA A 68 7.19 0.45 12.11
CA ALA A 68 5.95 -0.02 11.53
C ALA A 68 6.24 -1.10 10.48
N ARG A 69 5.34 -2.08 10.40
CA ARG A 69 5.41 -3.14 9.37
C ARG A 69 4.25 -3.02 8.41
N LEU A 70 4.49 -3.32 7.15
CA LEU A 70 3.48 -3.39 6.11
C LEU A 70 3.28 -4.85 5.72
N ARG A 71 2.09 -5.37 5.97
CA ARG A 71 1.60 -6.57 5.32
C ARG A 71 0.87 -6.19 4.04
N LEU A 72 1.32 -6.70 2.91
CA LEU A 72 0.69 -6.45 1.61
C LEU A 72 0.76 -7.67 0.70
N TRP A 73 -0.37 -7.99 0.08
CA TRP A 73 -0.42 -9.02 -0.95
C TRP A 73 -0.05 -8.43 -2.30
N THR A 74 0.93 -9.04 -2.96
CA THR A 74 1.44 -8.57 -4.25
C THR A 74 1.63 -9.71 -5.23
N ALA A 75 1.71 -9.37 -6.51
CA ALA A 75 2.09 -10.27 -7.59
C ALA A 75 2.61 -9.45 -8.77
N MET A 76 3.41 -10.05 -9.65
CA MET A 76 3.70 -9.41 -10.93
C MET A 76 2.48 -9.42 -11.84
N ARG A 77 2.35 -8.41 -12.72
CA ARG A 77 1.22 -8.30 -13.65
C ARG A 77 0.88 -9.62 -14.33
N GLY A 78 -0.39 -10.00 -14.24
CA GLY A 78 -0.91 -11.23 -14.83
C GLY A 78 -0.37 -12.52 -14.19
N PHE A 79 0.17 -12.44 -12.96
CA PHE A 79 0.82 -13.55 -12.25
C PHE A 79 2.02 -14.12 -13.02
N SER A 80 2.81 -13.23 -13.63
CA SER A 80 4.01 -13.63 -14.35
C SER A 80 5.06 -14.20 -13.39
N THR A 81 5.55 -15.41 -13.67
CA THR A 81 6.65 -16.05 -12.94
C THR A 81 8.02 -15.84 -13.58
N SER A 82 8.08 -15.20 -14.75
CA SER A 82 9.32 -15.01 -15.52
C SER A 82 10.07 -13.71 -15.19
N VAL A 83 9.43 -12.81 -14.43
CA VAL A 83 9.99 -11.52 -14.02
C VAL A 83 9.76 -11.33 -12.54
N SER A 84 10.65 -10.59 -11.90
CA SER A 84 10.45 -10.05 -10.55
C SER A 84 10.41 -8.53 -10.63
N GLY A 85 9.68 -7.91 -9.70
CA GLY A 85 9.49 -6.47 -9.65
C GLY A 85 10.00 -5.89 -8.34
N SER A 86 9.63 -4.64 -8.13
CA SER A 86 9.89 -3.96 -6.88
C SER A 86 8.79 -2.95 -6.55
N LEU A 87 8.69 -2.62 -5.28
CA LEU A 87 7.83 -1.57 -4.74
C LEU A 87 8.62 -0.68 -3.80
N THR A 88 8.14 0.55 -3.62
CA THR A 88 8.66 1.49 -2.64
C THR A 88 7.51 1.96 -1.75
N PRO A 89 7.26 1.28 -0.61
CA PRO A 89 6.35 1.75 0.42
C PRO A 89 6.92 2.91 1.24
N GLN A 90 6.07 3.88 1.58
CA GLN A 90 6.40 5.08 2.37
C GLN A 90 5.25 5.45 3.31
N LEU A 91 5.57 5.85 4.54
CA LEU A 91 4.60 6.36 5.51
C LEU A 91 4.70 7.88 5.62
N TYR A 92 3.54 8.52 5.80
CA TYR A 92 3.41 9.97 5.89
C TYR A 92 2.53 10.39 7.06
N ASP A 93 2.92 11.49 7.72
CA ASP A 93 2.01 12.31 8.53
C ASP A 93 1.51 13.47 7.67
N CYS A 94 0.19 13.55 7.47
CA CYS A 94 -0.44 14.54 6.62
C CYS A 94 -1.40 15.44 7.41
N THR A 95 -1.21 16.74 7.29
CA THR A 95 -2.10 17.75 7.89
C THR A 95 -3.46 17.84 7.19
N LEU A 96 -3.53 17.37 5.95
CA LEU A 96 -4.73 17.25 5.14
C LEU A 96 -4.84 15.82 4.62
N THR A 97 -5.97 15.49 4.00
CA THR A 97 -6.13 14.18 3.36
C THR A 97 -5.01 13.97 2.31
N PRO A 98 -4.26 12.85 2.36
CA PRO A 98 -3.16 12.59 1.44
C PRO A 98 -3.57 12.70 -0.03
N PRO A 99 -2.66 13.09 -0.94
CA PRO A 99 -1.22 13.32 -0.73
C PRO A 99 -0.85 14.76 -0.32
N VAL A 100 -1.81 15.58 0.12
CA VAL A 100 -1.57 17.00 0.39
C VAL A 100 -1.06 17.24 1.81
N GLY A 101 -0.06 18.12 1.96
CA GLY A 101 0.43 18.55 3.28
C GLY A 101 1.10 17.42 4.08
N CYS A 102 1.74 16.49 3.38
CA CYS A 102 2.35 15.28 3.91
C CYS A 102 3.84 15.45 4.19
N THR A 103 4.29 14.96 5.34
CA THR A 103 5.69 14.80 5.73
C THR A 103 5.99 13.31 5.82
N GLU A 104 7.03 12.83 5.15
CA GLU A 104 7.44 11.42 5.25
C GLU A 104 7.96 11.11 6.66
N ILE A 105 7.48 10.02 7.24
CA ILE A 105 7.86 9.54 8.58
C ILE A 105 8.51 8.15 8.55
N SER A 106 8.51 7.49 7.39
CA SER A 106 9.23 6.23 7.18
C SER A 106 10.75 6.44 7.16
N THR A 107 11.49 5.42 7.59
CA THR A 107 12.96 5.44 7.56
C THR A 107 13.52 4.21 6.85
N PRO A 108 14.48 4.38 5.92
CA PRO A 108 15.07 5.63 5.44
C PRO A 108 14.06 6.52 4.68
N THR A 109 14.33 7.83 4.66
CA THR A 109 13.57 8.79 3.84
C THR A 109 13.68 8.44 2.36
N GLY A 110 12.56 8.52 1.64
CA GLY A 110 12.43 8.01 0.27
C GLY A 110 11.91 6.58 0.19
N GLY A 111 11.56 5.97 1.33
CA GLY A 111 11.08 4.60 1.44
C GLY A 111 12.15 3.53 1.25
N VAL A 112 11.78 2.28 1.55
CA VAL A 112 12.60 1.10 1.27
C VAL A 112 12.15 0.48 -0.04
N THR A 113 13.06 0.26 -0.98
CA THR A 113 12.72 -0.53 -2.17
C THR A 113 12.72 -2.02 -1.82
N VAL A 114 11.56 -2.65 -1.92
CA VAL A 114 11.32 -4.06 -1.59
C VAL A 114 11.07 -4.86 -2.85
N ALA A 115 11.53 -6.12 -2.86
CA ALA A 115 11.36 -7.01 -4.01
C ALA A 115 9.93 -7.58 -4.05
N VAL A 116 9.40 -7.73 -5.26
CA VAL A 116 8.16 -8.44 -5.54
C VAL A 116 8.50 -9.67 -6.38
N ALA A 117 8.19 -10.86 -5.87
CA ALA A 117 8.48 -12.11 -6.56
C ALA A 117 7.55 -12.35 -7.77
N GLY A 118 8.09 -12.97 -8.80
CA GLY A 118 7.29 -13.53 -9.89
C GLY A 118 6.58 -14.82 -9.45
N THR A 119 5.29 -14.72 -9.13
CA THR A 119 4.48 -15.84 -8.64
C THR A 119 3.24 -16.06 -9.50
N SER A 120 2.76 -17.31 -9.58
CA SER A 120 1.53 -17.67 -10.31
C SER A 120 0.24 -17.34 -9.56
N THR A 121 0.36 -16.79 -8.35
CA THR A 121 -0.72 -16.38 -7.45
C THR A 121 -0.27 -15.18 -6.61
N TRP A 122 -1.18 -14.57 -5.86
CA TRP A 122 -0.84 -13.55 -4.87
C TRP A 122 0.10 -14.10 -3.81
N ALA A 123 1.12 -13.32 -3.46
CA ALA A 123 2.04 -13.60 -2.37
C ALA A 123 1.83 -12.59 -1.25
N GLU A 124 1.68 -13.07 -0.02
CA GLU A 124 1.74 -12.21 1.16
C GLU A 124 3.19 -11.76 1.38
N ASN A 125 3.38 -10.47 1.61
CA ASN A 125 4.67 -9.91 1.94
C ASN A 125 4.55 -9.12 3.23
N ASP A 126 5.63 -9.11 3.97
CA ASP A 126 5.75 -8.37 5.22
C ASP A 126 7.08 -7.63 5.22
N TRP A 127 7.01 -6.30 5.25
CA TRP A 127 8.18 -5.43 5.18
C TRP A 127 8.20 -4.44 6.33
N GLU A 128 9.37 -4.27 6.93
CA GLU A 128 9.61 -3.17 7.84
C GLU A 128 9.70 -1.86 7.05
N LEU A 129 8.88 -0.88 7.40
CA LEU A 129 8.90 0.45 6.78
C LEU A 129 9.86 1.42 7.48
N GLY A 130 10.27 1.05 8.70
CA GLY A 130 11.04 1.88 9.61
C GLY A 130 10.28 3.13 10.06
N VAL A 131 10.33 3.45 11.34
CA VAL A 131 9.84 4.71 11.89
C VAL A 131 10.88 5.16 12.91
N SER A 132 11.36 6.39 12.78
CA SER A 132 12.39 6.90 13.69
C SER A 132 11.81 7.11 15.09
N THR A 133 12.23 6.29 16.07
CA THR A 133 11.80 6.37 17.48
C THR A 133 10.26 6.29 17.64
N PRO A 134 9.66 6.32 18.84
CA PRO A 134 8.22 6.46 18.91
C PRO A 134 7.78 7.74 18.19
N TYR A 135 6.98 7.62 17.14
CA TYR A 135 6.43 8.75 16.39
C TYR A 135 4.96 8.91 16.72
N THR A 136 4.48 10.13 16.91
CA THR A 136 3.05 10.37 17.15
C THR A 136 2.48 11.22 16.02
N VAL A 137 1.56 10.64 15.27
CA VAL A 137 0.70 11.38 14.33
C VAL A 137 -0.30 12.18 15.17
N PRO A 138 -0.28 13.52 15.10
CA PRO A 138 -1.15 14.37 15.92
C PRO A 138 -2.64 14.12 15.67
N ALA A 139 -3.47 14.49 16.65
CA ALA A 139 -4.92 14.51 16.45
C ALA A 139 -5.31 15.41 15.26
N ASN A 140 -6.33 15.01 14.51
CA ASN A 140 -6.80 15.65 13.27
C ASN A 140 -5.83 15.60 12.08
N HIS A 141 -4.66 14.98 12.22
CA HIS A 141 -3.83 14.61 11.07
C HIS A 141 -4.28 13.26 10.50
N TYR A 142 -3.66 12.88 9.37
CA TYR A 142 -3.84 11.60 8.71
C TYR A 142 -2.52 10.85 8.65
N LEU A 143 -2.56 9.55 8.99
CA LEU A 143 -1.49 8.62 8.63
C LEU A 143 -1.73 8.18 7.18
N GLY A 144 -0.80 8.48 6.29
CA GLY A 144 -0.80 8.05 4.89
C GLY A 144 0.19 6.92 4.64
N LEU A 145 -0.19 5.94 3.82
CA LEU A 145 0.69 4.94 3.24
C LEU A 145 0.67 5.10 1.73
N THR A 146 1.84 5.20 1.12
CA THR A 146 1.98 5.21 -0.34
C THR A 146 2.79 4.00 -0.75
N VAL A 147 2.39 3.30 -1.81
CA VAL A 147 3.25 2.32 -2.48
C VAL A 147 3.38 2.71 -3.95
N SER A 148 4.62 2.76 -4.42
CA SER A 148 4.93 3.10 -5.82
C SER A 148 5.76 2.01 -6.48
N VAL A 149 5.61 1.85 -7.79
CA VAL A 149 6.48 0.94 -8.57
C VAL A 149 7.61 1.75 -9.18
N PRO A 150 8.87 1.59 -8.73
CA PRO A 150 9.97 2.38 -9.26
C PRO A 150 10.26 2.02 -10.73
N SER A 151 10.89 2.95 -11.45
CA SER A 151 11.30 2.73 -12.85
C SER A 151 12.37 1.64 -13.01
N THR A 152 12.98 1.20 -11.91
CA THR A 152 13.94 0.08 -11.85
C THR A 152 13.26 -1.29 -11.67
N SER A 153 11.96 -1.35 -11.40
CA SER A 153 11.21 -2.63 -11.30
C SER A 153 11.33 -3.43 -12.60
N GLY A 154 11.37 -4.77 -12.51
CA GLY A 154 11.36 -5.62 -13.71
C GLY A 154 10.05 -5.56 -14.50
N GLY A 155 8.96 -5.04 -13.92
CA GLY A 155 7.69 -4.85 -14.62
C GLY A 155 6.63 -4.16 -13.76
N ASP A 156 5.40 -4.15 -14.29
CA ASP A 156 4.21 -3.70 -13.56
C ASP A 156 3.91 -4.66 -12.39
N VAL A 157 3.46 -4.10 -11.27
CA VAL A 157 3.17 -4.85 -10.04
C VAL A 157 1.69 -4.74 -9.72
N MET A 158 1.09 -5.85 -9.30
CA MET A 158 -0.26 -5.89 -8.78
C MET A 158 -0.22 -5.84 -7.25
N VAL A 159 -1.10 -5.05 -6.66
CA VAL A 159 -1.32 -4.98 -5.20
C VAL A 159 -2.76 -5.35 -4.92
N ALA A 160 -3.00 -6.23 -3.95
CA ALA A 160 -4.35 -6.56 -3.55
C ALA A 160 -4.93 -5.46 -2.67
N TYR A 161 -6.24 -5.24 -2.78
CA TYR A 161 -7.00 -4.44 -1.83
C TYR A 161 -7.19 -5.21 -0.53
N ASP A 162 -7.35 -4.46 0.55
CA ASP A 162 -7.56 -5.03 1.87
C ASP A 162 -8.94 -5.70 1.97
N THR A 163 -8.95 -7.03 2.07
CA THR A 163 -10.17 -7.87 2.20
C THR A 163 -9.90 -9.03 3.13
N THR A 164 -10.96 -9.71 3.58
CA THR A 164 -10.80 -10.94 4.39
C THR A 164 -9.97 -12.03 3.70
N SER A 165 -9.90 -12.04 2.37
CA SER A 165 -9.08 -13.00 1.60
C SER A 165 -7.63 -12.54 1.41
N TYR A 166 -7.36 -11.24 1.51
CA TYR A 166 -6.05 -10.63 1.31
C TYR A 166 -5.82 -9.53 2.36
N PRO A 167 -5.64 -9.92 3.64
CA PRO A 167 -5.54 -8.96 4.72
C PRO A 167 -4.25 -8.17 4.63
N SER A 168 -4.36 -6.91 4.19
CA SER A 168 -3.26 -5.99 4.00
C SER A 168 -3.39 -4.86 5.02
N ALA A 169 -2.41 -4.73 5.91
CA ALA A 169 -2.50 -3.80 7.03
C ALA A 169 -1.13 -3.20 7.32
N VAL A 170 -1.14 -2.01 7.90
CA VAL A 170 0.02 -1.51 8.63
C VAL A 170 -0.10 -1.98 10.08
N GLN A 171 1.00 -2.48 10.63
CA GLN A 171 1.09 -2.88 12.03
C GLN A 171 1.94 -1.86 12.76
N ALA A 172 1.38 -1.24 13.80
CA ALA A 172 2.18 -0.45 14.73
C ALA A 172 3.03 -1.44 15.55
N GLY A 173 4.32 -1.14 15.69
CA GLY A 173 5.29 -2.02 16.35
C GLY A 173 5.05 -2.25 17.84
#